data_AF-A0AAU8IYM6-F1
#
_entry.id   AF-A0AAU8IYM6-F1
#
_cell.length_a   1.000
_cell.length_b   1.000
_cell.length_c   1.000
_cell.angle_alpha   90.00
_cell.angle_beta   90.00
_cell.angle_gamma   90.00
#
_symmetry.space_group_name_H-M   'P 1'
#
loop_
_entity.id
_entity.type
_entity.pdbx_description
1 polymer ?
#
loop_
_entity_poly.entity_id
_entity_poly.type
_entity_poly.pdbx_seq_one_letter_code
_entity_poly.pdbx_strand_id
1 'polypeptide(L)'
;MDATQPVAAQIALTALFDLYAAVGGVPLTLELATAYWDAEFGIPLDDPVRPDGDWALHAERFPPELRVRPRAKDQRVSRTAVLDLGSCRGFVSDALRKNERDIGGQSFVGWKSMEVHASSVRLPAGVPLDDGMLPVQVGRGIVRTSVEIHEGAGWAAGPSSPSMMEGPLECLITQDSGEIELTVSAYWTPWCPGGSEYPALRRAVAALVENGWAFGFEG
;
A
#
# COMPACT_ATOMS: atom_id res chain seq x y z
N MET A 1 21.10 -8.20 13.22
CA MET A 1 19.93 -7.94 12.37
C MET A 1 19.49 -9.31 11.90
N ASP A 2 18.25 -9.69 12.16
CA ASP A 2 17.74 -10.93 11.58
C ASP A 2 17.64 -10.73 10.06
N ALA A 3 18.29 -11.61 9.29
CA ALA A 3 18.31 -11.52 7.84
C ALA A 3 16.94 -11.83 7.22
N THR A 4 16.00 -12.37 8.00
CA THR A 4 14.64 -12.69 7.56
C THR A 4 13.80 -11.44 7.29
N GLN A 5 13.95 -10.37 8.06
CA GLN A 5 13.12 -9.16 7.96
C GLN A 5 13.26 -8.45 6.60
N PRO A 6 14.47 -8.17 6.08
CA PRO A 6 14.62 -7.63 4.73
C PRO A 6 14.09 -8.55 3.63
N VAL A 7 14.18 -9.87 3.81
CA VAL A 7 13.68 -10.85 2.83
C VAL A 7 12.15 -10.87 2.84
N ALA A 8 11.52 -10.91 4.01
CA ALA A 8 10.07 -10.81 4.16
C ALA A 8 9.52 -9.51 3.55
N ALA A 9 10.18 -8.38 3.84
CA ALA A 9 9.84 -7.09 3.23
C ALA A 9 9.98 -7.13 1.69
N GLN A 10 11.00 -7.81 1.16
CA GLN A 10 11.16 -7.96 -0.28
C GLN A 10 10.01 -8.75 -0.91
N ILE A 11 9.59 -9.85 -0.29
CA ILE A 11 8.48 -10.68 -0.76
C ILE A 11 7.19 -9.86 -0.77
N ALA A 12 6.91 -9.16 0.33
CA ALA A 12 5.77 -8.26 0.48
C ALA A 12 5.73 -7.17 -0.61
N LEU A 13 6.84 -6.44 -0.79
CA LEU A 13 6.91 -5.38 -1.78
C LEU A 13 6.80 -5.91 -3.21
N THR A 14 7.42 -7.04 -3.55
CA THR A 14 7.28 -7.63 -4.88
C THR A 14 5.81 -7.94 -5.17
N ALA A 15 5.11 -8.62 -4.25
CA ALA A 15 3.70 -8.95 -4.41
C ALA A 15 2.82 -7.70 -4.59
N LEU A 16 3.07 -6.65 -3.79
CA LEU A 16 2.40 -5.36 -3.90
C LEU A 16 2.54 -4.77 -5.31
N PHE A 17 3.78 -4.67 -5.80
CA PHE A 17 4.06 -4.03 -7.09
C PHE A 17 3.59 -4.86 -8.29
N ASP A 18 3.67 -6.18 -8.21
CA ASP A 18 3.12 -7.08 -9.24
C ASP A 18 1.60 -6.91 -9.35
N LEU A 19 0.91 -6.81 -8.21
CA LEU A 19 -0.54 -6.59 -8.17
C LEU A 19 -0.92 -5.23 -8.77
N TYR A 20 -0.25 -4.15 -8.38
CA TYR A 20 -0.48 -2.82 -8.95
C TYR A 20 -0.21 -2.79 -10.45
N ALA A 21 0.91 -3.37 -10.91
CA ALA A 21 1.24 -3.43 -12.33
C ALA A 21 0.18 -4.17 -13.15
N ALA A 22 -0.35 -5.28 -12.63
CA ALA A 22 -1.34 -6.10 -13.33
C ALA A 22 -2.70 -5.40 -13.53
N VAL A 23 -3.06 -4.45 -12.65
CA VAL A 23 -4.29 -3.66 -12.76
C VAL A 23 -4.08 -2.27 -13.37
N GLY A 24 -2.87 -1.98 -13.86
CA GLY A 24 -2.52 -0.66 -14.39
C GLY A 24 -2.55 0.42 -13.31
N GLY A 25 -2.24 0.06 -12.07
CA GLY A 25 -2.16 0.97 -10.94
C GLY A 25 -0.73 1.34 -10.57
N VAL A 26 -0.60 2.45 -9.84
CA VAL A 26 0.65 2.98 -9.31
C VAL A 26 0.40 3.42 -7.87
N PRO A 27 1.12 2.86 -6.87
CA PRO A 27 1.03 3.37 -5.51
C PRO A 27 1.61 4.78 -5.45
N LEU A 28 0.94 5.69 -4.74
CA LEU A 28 1.37 7.08 -4.55
C LEU A 28 1.92 7.32 -3.14
N THR A 29 1.60 6.43 -2.21
CA THR A 29 2.13 6.43 -0.83
C THR A 29 2.44 5.01 -0.40
N LEU A 30 3.43 4.86 0.47
CA LEU A 30 3.67 3.66 1.26
C LEU A 30 3.89 4.06 2.71
N GLU A 31 2.97 3.68 3.59
CA GLU A 31 3.16 3.79 5.04
C GLU A 31 3.77 2.49 5.57
N LEU A 32 4.59 2.61 6.60
CA LEU A 32 5.33 1.52 7.21
C LEU A 32 5.31 1.69 8.73
N ALA A 33 4.83 0.66 9.42
CA ALA A 33 4.99 0.54 10.86
C ALA A 33 6.14 -0.41 11.17
N THR A 34 6.99 -0.03 12.12
CA THR A 34 8.10 -0.84 12.62
C THR A 34 7.99 -1.03 14.13
N ALA A 35 8.49 -2.15 14.62
CA ALA A 35 8.43 -2.52 16.03
C ALA A 35 9.73 -3.19 16.47
N TYR A 36 9.88 -3.36 17.78
CA TYR A 36 10.77 -4.40 18.28
C TYR A 36 10.12 -5.76 18.09
N TRP A 37 10.92 -6.77 17.79
CA TRP A 37 10.48 -8.14 17.59
C TRP A 37 11.17 -9.04 18.58
N ASP A 38 10.39 -9.98 19.12
CA ASP A 38 10.90 -11.08 19.89
C ASP A 38 11.68 -12.04 18.98
N ALA A 39 12.92 -12.36 19.34
CA ALA A 39 13.77 -13.22 18.52
C ALA A 39 13.48 -14.72 18.67
N GLU A 40 12.81 -15.13 19.74
CA GLU A 40 12.44 -16.53 19.97
C GLU A 40 11.12 -16.87 19.25
N PHE A 41 10.13 -15.99 19.38
CA PHE A 41 8.79 -16.22 18.87
C PHE A 41 8.52 -15.56 17.51
N GLY A 42 9.35 -14.61 17.09
CA GLY A 42 9.15 -13.91 15.82
C GLY A 42 7.84 -13.15 15.80
N ILE A 43 7.52 -12.43 16.88
CA ILE A 43 6.31 -11.61 17.02
C ILE A 43 6.69 -10.16 17.35
N PRO A 44 5.90 -9.16 16.91
CA PRO A 44 6.13 -7.78 17.30
C PRO A 44 5.81 -7.60 18.79
N LEU A 45 6.63 -6.80 19.48
CA LEU A 45 6.44 -6.40 20.86
C LEU A 45 5.65 -5.08 20.90
N ASP A 46 4.57 -5.05 21.69
CA ASP A 46 3.79 -3.83 21.92
C ASP A 46 4.42 -2.92 22.99
N ASP A 47 5.18 -3.50 23.92
CA ASP A 47 5.98 -2.79 24.93
C ASP A 47 7.37 -3.44 25.00
N PRO A 48 8.46 -2.66 24.89
CA PRO A 48 8.52 -1.22 24.61
C PRO A 48 8.10 -0.85 23.18
N VAL A 49 7.43 0.29 23.04
CA VAL A 49 7.16 0.89 21.72
C VAL A 49 8.46 1.41 21.12
N ARG A 50 8.72 1.07 19.86
CA ARG A 50 9.88 1.60 19.14
C ARG A 50 9.73 3.11 18.90
N PRO A 51 10.69 3.95 19.32
CA PRO A 51 10.72 5.35 18.94
C PRO A 51 10.83 5.49 17.41
N ASP A 52 10.07 6.42 16.84
CA ASP A 52 9.97 6.58 15.38
C ASP A 52 9.47 5.30 14.67
N GLY A 53 8.50 4.60 15.27
CA GLY A 53 7.93 3.37 14.70
C GLY A 53 7.21 3.59 13.36
N ASP A 54 6.66 4.80 13.14
CA ASP A 54 5.82 5.12 11.99
C ASP A 54 6.57 5.92 10.92
N TRP A 55 6.54 5.40 9.69
CA TRP A 55 7.20 5.98 8.52
C TRP A 55 6.23 6.10 7.36
N ALA A 56 6.48 7.05 6.47
CA ALA A 56 5.78 7.19 5.20
C ALA A 56 6.73 7.58 4.07
N LEU A 57 6.57 6.96 2.91
CA LEU A 57 7.18 7.36 1.66
C LEU A 57 6.09 7.86 0.72
N HIS A 58 6.22 9.12 0.28
CA HIS A 58 5.27 9.76 -0.61
C HIS A 58 5.89 10.00 -1.99
N ALA A 59 5.11 9.84 -3.06
CA ALA A 59 5.45 10.43 -4.34
C ALA A 59 5.56 11.96 -4.20
N GLU A 60 6.53 12.58 -4.86
CA GLU A 60 6.67 14.05 -4.88
C GLU A 60 5.51 14.73 -5.59
N ARG A 61 4.96 14.05 -6.60
CA ARG A 61 3.84 14.55 -7.40
C ARG A 61 2.60 13.76 -7.05
N PHE A 62 1.63 14.47 -6.49
CA PHE A 62 0.25 14.02 -6.36
C PHE A 62 -0.61 14.79 -7.35
N PRO A 63 -1.73 14.22 -7.80
CA PRO A 63 -2.80 15.01 -8.40
C PRO A 63 -3.19 16.18 -7.48
N PRO A 64 -3.47 17.39 -8.00
CA PRO A 64 -3.69 18.59 -7.19
C PRO A 64 -4.77 18.44 -6.10
N GLU A 65 -5.78 17.61 -6.39
CA GLU A 65 -6.93 17.36 -5.51
C GLU A 65 -6.59 16.38 -4.37
N LEU A 66 -5.52 15.59 -4.53
CA LEU A 66 -5.17 14.52 -3.63
C LEU A 66 -4.43 15.06 -2.40
N ARG A 67 -5.08 14.98 -1.23
CA ARG A 67 -4.50 15.39 0.05
C ARG A 67 -4.22 14.18 0.93
N VAL A 68 -2.95 13.74 0.95
CA VAL A 68 -2.47 12.72 1.88
C VAL A 68 -2.13 13.38 3.22
N ARG A 69 -2.69 12.86 4.31
CA ARG A 69 -2.40 13.32 5.67
C ARG A 69 -1.56 12.27 6.40
N PRO A 70 -0.61 12.68 7.24
CA PRO A 70 0.08 11.74 8.12
C PRO A 70 -0.92 11.01 9.04
N ARG A 71 -0.73 9.71 9.21
CA ARG A 71 -1.58 8.88 10.09
C ARG A 71 -1.20 8.99 11.55
N ALA A 72 0.09 9.14 11.83
CA ALA A 72 0.62 9.31 13.17
C ALA A 72 1.18 10.71 13.38
N LYS A 73 1.05 11.23 14.61
CA LYS A 73 1.48 12.58 15.00
C LYS A 73 2.96 12.84 14.68
N ASP A 74 3.80 11.83 14.89
CA ASP A 74 5.25 11.92 14.79
C ASP A 74 5.80 11.03 13.64
N GLN A 75 4.96 10.77 12.62
CA GLN A 75 5.33 9.95 11.46
C GLN A 75 6.50 10.57 10.70
N ARG A 76 7.50 9.74 10.36
CA ARG A 76 8.65 10.16 9.56
C ARG A 76 8.31 10.11 8.08
N VAL A 77 8.15 11.27 7.46
CA VAL A 77 7.77 11.39 6.05
C VAL A 77 8.98 11.65 5.17
N SER A 78 9.18 10.78 4.19
CA SER A 78 10.14 10.92 3.09
C SER A 78 9.40 11.12 1.76
N ARG A 79 10.09 11.68 0.77
CA ARG A 79 9.54 11.88 -0.58
C ARG A 79 10.47 11.29 -1.64
N THR A 80 9.88 10.79 -2.72
CA THR A 80 10.59 10.27 -3.90
C THR A 80 9.90 10.75 -5.17
N ALA A 81 10.67 11.00 -6.24
CA ALA A 81 10.11 11.40 -7.52
C ALA A 81 9.16 10.33 -8.10
N VAL A 82 9.50 9.05 -7.91
CA VAL A 82 8.70 7.89 -8.32
C VAL A 82 8.66 6.89 -7.16
N LEU A 83 7.47 6.41 -6.84
CA LEU A 83 7.26 5.38 -5.83
C LEU A 83 7.26 4.01 -6.54
N ASP A 84 8.46 3.51 -6.77
CA ASP A 84 8.73 2.20 -7.38
C ASP A 84 9.28 1.19 -6.37
N LEU A 85 9.41 -0.08 -6.79
CA LEU A 85 9.93 -1.15 -5.95
C LEU A 85 11.32 -0.82 -5.36
N GLY A 86 12.19 -0.18 -6.14
CA GLY A 86 13.54 0.17 -5.69
C GLY A 86 13.54 1.21 -4.56
N SER A 87 12.77 2.28 -4.74
CA SER A 87 12.59 3.34 -3.75
C SER A 87 11.98 2.82 -2.46
N CYS A 88 10.94 1.97 -2.54
CA CYS A 88 10.31 1.35 -1.39
C CYS A 88 11.25 0.41 -0.63
N ARG A 89 12.08 -0.37 -1.34
CA ARG A 89 13.09 -1.23 -0.72
C ARG A 89 14.13 -0.41 0.06
N GLY A 90 14.63 0.66 -0.54
CA GLY A 90 15.58 1.56 0.12
C GLY A 90 14.97 2.18 1.38
N PHE A 91 13.74 2.67 1.26
CA PHE A 91 12.97 3.24 2.37
C PHE A 91 12.75 2.23 3.53
N VAL A 92 12.29 1.02 3.24
CA VAL A 92 12.10 -0.02 4.26
C VAL A 92 13.44 -0.41 4.90
N SER A 93 14.50 -0.56 4.11
CA SER A 93 15.85 -0.86 4.61
C SER A 93 16.35 0.21 5.58
N ASP A 94 16.13 1.48 5.26
CA ASP A 94 16.49 2.61 6.14
C ASP A 94 15.66 2.62 7.43
N ALA A 95 14.35 2.33 7.35
CA ALA A 95 13.48 2.26 8.52
C ALA A 95 13.86 1.10 9.46
N LEU A 96 14.29 -0.04 8.91
CA LEU A 96 14.74 -1.21 9.68
C LEU A 96 16.14 -1.08 10.27
N ARG A 97 16.89 -0.02 9.92
CA ARG A 97 18.23 0.21 10.48
C ARG A 97 18.11 0.53 11.98
N LYS A 98 18.85 -0.23 12.79
CA LYS A 98 18.99 0.06 14.23
C LYS A 98 19.65 1.43 14.43
N ASN A 99 19.17 2.18 15.40
CA ASN A 99 19.75 3.46 15.84
C ASN A 99 20.05 3.46 17.36
N GLU A 100 20.64 4.54 17.87
CA GLU A 100 21.08 4.64 19.27
C GLU A 100 19.95 4.58 20.31
N ARG A 101 18.72 4.92 19.91
CA ARG A 101 17.53 4.83 20.77
C ARG A 101 16.92 3.43 20.76
N ASP A 102 17.40 2.53 19.88
CA ASP A 102 16.90 1.17 19.84
C ASP A 102 17.45 0.35 20.99
N ILE A 103 16.56 -0.43 21.60
CA ILE A 103 16.87 -1.19 22.80
C ILE A 103 17.87 -2.32 22.48
N GLY A 104 18.88 -2.46 23.34
CA GLY A 104 19.83 -3.57 23.31
C GLY A 104 19.26 -4.83 23.95
N GLY A 105 19.66 -6.01 23.48
CA GLY A 105 19.20 -7.29 24.02
C GLY A 105 18.86 -8.31 22.94
N GLN A 106 17.94 -9.24 23.27
CA GLN A 106 17.47 -10.29 22.36
C GLN A 106 16.51 -9.76 21.28
N SER A 107 15.97 -8.55 21.43
CA SER A 107 15.05 -7.99 20.42
C SER A 107 15.78 -7.42 19.20
N PHE A 108 15.13 -7.52 18.03
CA PHE A 108 15.56 -6.85 16.81
C PHE A 108 14.48 -5.89 16.30
N VAL A 109 14.85 -5.04 15.35
CA VAL A 109 13.91 -4.14 14.68
C VAL A 109 13.37 -4.84 13.45
N GLY A 110 12.05 -4.90 13.34
CA GLY A 110 11.33 -5.49 12.21
C GLY A 110 10.18 -4.61 11.75
N TRP A 111 9.59 -4.94 10.60
CA TRP A 111 8.41 -4.25 10.10
C TRP A 111 7.15 -5.01 10.53
N LYS A 112 6.10 -4.27 10.90
CA LYS A 112 4.81 -4.82 11.36
C LYS A 112 3.77 -4.77 10.26
N SER A 113 3.69 -3.64 9.56
CA SER A 113 2.76 -3.46 8.46
C SER A 113 3.28 -2.51 7.40
N MET A 114 2.81 -2.70 6.17
CA MET A 114 2.97 -1.79 5.05
C MET A 114 1.61 -1.49 4.45
N GLU A 115 1.30 -0.23 4.16
CA GLU A 115 -0.02 0.16 3.67
C GLU A 115 0.08 1.18 2.53
N VAL A 116 -0.68 0.96 1.47
CA VAL A 116 -0.84 1.94 0.38
C VAL A 116 -2.12 2.72 0.59
N HIS A 117 -1.98 3.95 1.10
CA HIS A 117 -3.07 4.88 1.41
C HIS A 117 -3.47 5.80 0.25
N ALA A 118 -2.79 5.72 -0.87
CA ALA A 118 -3.17 6.45 -2.07
C ALA A 118 -2.58 5.73 -3.26
N SER A 119 -3.39 5.59 -4.29
CA SER A 119 -3.00 5.00 -5.55
C SER A 119 -3.62 5.77 -6.71
N SER A 120 -2.94 5.72 -7.84
CA SER A 120 -3.45 6.13 -9.14
C SER A 120 -3.69 4.89 -9.97
N VAL A 121 -4.82 4.82 -10.67
CA VAL A 121 -5.14 3.68 -11.52
C VAL A 121 -5.52 4.16 -12.91
N ARG A 122 -5.08 3.41 -13.92
CA ARG A 122 -5.43 3.65 -15.30
C ARG A 122 -6.89 3.28 -15.52
N LEU A 123 -7.66 4.20 -16.10
CA LEU A 123 -9.04 3.96 -16.48
C LEU A 123 -9.12 3.10 -17.74
N PRO A 124 -10.06 2.13 -17.77
CA PRO A 124 -10.40 1.40 -18.98
C PRO A 124 -10.88 2.33 -20.10
N ALA A 125 -10.69 1.88 -21.34
CA ALA A 125 -11.24 2.61 -22.49
C ALA A 125 -12.78 2.64 -22.40
N GLY A 126 -13.36 3.82 -22.63
CA GLY A 126 -14.82 3.99 -22.66
C GLY A 126 -15.50 4.04 -21.29
N VAL A 127 -14.75 4.19 -20.19
CA VAL A 127 -15.36 4.51 -18.90
C VAL A 127 -16.18 5.80 -19.03
N PRO A 128 -17.47 5.79 -18.65
CA PRO A 128 -18.30 6.99 -18.73
C PRO A 128 -17.79 8.04 -17.75
N LEU A 129 -17.50 9.22 -18.29
CA LEU A 129 -17.14 10.41 -17.52
C LEU A 129 -18.31 11.38 -17.51
N ASP A 130 -18.50 12.08 -16.40
CA ASP A 130 -19.47 13.16 -16.23
C ASP A 130 -18.72 14.49 -16.19
N ASP A 131 -18.86 15.30 -17.24
CA ASP A 131 -18.07 16.52 -17.46
C ASP A 131 -16.55 16.32 -17.31
N GLY A 132 -16.04 15.18 -17.79
CA GLY A 132 -14.61 14.84 -17.71
C GLY A 132 -14.15 14.30 -16.34
N MET A 133 -15.07 14.15 -15.39
CA MET A 133 -14.81 13.58 -14.07
C MET A 133 -15.31 12.14 -13.99
N LEU A 134 -14.63 11.29 -13.21
CA LEU A 134 -15.08 9.92 -12.95
C LEU A 134 -16.11 9.92 -11.81
N PRO A 135 -17.35 9.44 -12.03
CA PRO A 135 -18.30 9.21 -10.95
C PRO A 135 -17.93 7.95 -10.16
N VAL A 136 -17.70 8.10 -8.86
CA VAL A 136 -17.39 7.02 -7.92
C VAL A 136 -18.53 6.90 -6.91
N GLN A 137 -19.11 5.71 -6.79
CA GLN A 137 -20.13 5.42 -5.79
C GLN A 137 -19.47 5.34 -4.40
N VAL A 138 -19.91 6.18 -3.46
CA VAL A 138 -19.45 6.17 -2.07
C VAL A 138 -20.67 6.07 -1.16
N GLY A 139 -20.86 4.89 -0.55
CA GLY A 139 -22.08 4.60 0.20
C GLY A 139 -23.34 4.74 -0.67
N ARG A 140 -24.21 5.68 -0.32
CA ARG A 140 -25.44 6.00 -1.09
C ARG A 140 -25.29 7.17 -2.06
N GLY A 141 -24.13 7.84 -2.08
CA GLY A 141 -23.86 9.01 -2.91
C GLY A 141 -22.90 8.73 -4.06
N ILE A 142 -22.78 9.70 -4.96
CA ILE A 142 -21.78 9.71 -6.03
C ILE A 142 -20.84 10.89 -5.78
N VAL A 143 -19.54 10.61 -5.71
CA VAL A 143 -18.49 11.62 -5.70
C VAL A 143 -17.84 11.67 -7.08
N ARG A 144 -17.47 12.86 -7.54
CA ARG A 144 -16.78 13.04 -8.82
C ARG A 144 -15.30 13.26 -8.56
N THR A 145 -14.45 12.40 -9.12
CA THR A 145 -12.99 12.52 -9.01
C THR A 145 -12.38 12.96 -10.35
N SER A 146 -11.30 13.73 -10.27
CA SER A 146 -10.59 14.23 -11.45
C SER A 146 -9.93 13.10 -12.22
N VAL A 147 -10.00 13.16 -13.54
CA VAL A 147 -9.26 12.27 -14.44
C VAL A 147 -8.12 13.05 -15.09
N GLU A 148 -6.89 12.61 -14.85
CA GLU A 148 -5.72 13.12 -15.53
C GLU A 148 -5.48 12.33 -16.81
N ILE A 149 -5.09 13.02 -17.89
CA ILE A 149 -4.70 12.35 -19.13
C ILE A 149 -3.18 12.28 -19.19
N HIS A 150 -2.63 11.08 -19.16
CA HIS A 150 -1.21 10.82 -19.33
C HIS A 150 -1.00 9.74 -20.40
N GLU A 151 -0.14 10.01 -21.37
CA GLU A 151 0.16 9.10 -22.49
C GLU A 151 -1.07 8.59 -23.25
N GLY A 152 -2.10 9.44 -23.37
CA GLY A 152 -3.35 9.10 -24.05
C GLY A 152 -4.28 8.18 -23.26
N ALA A 153 -3.97 7.88 -22.00
CA ALA A 153 -4.84 7.15 -21.08
C ALA A 153 -5.38 8.08 -19.99
N GLY A 154 -6.63 7.84 -19.58
CA GLY A 154 -7.18 8.46 -18.37
C GLY A 154 -6.67 7.77 -17.12
N TRP A 155 -6.33 8.55 -16.10
CA TRP A 155 -5.88 8.10 -14.80
C TRP A 155 -6.71 8.77 -13.73
N ALA A 156 -7.11 8.01 -12.73
CA ALA A 156 -7.82 8.55 -11.59
C ALA A 156 -7.13 8.11 -10.31
N ALA A 157 -7.03 9.04 -9.36
CA ALA A 157 -6.42 8.80 -8.07
C ALA A 157 -7.39 9.09 -6.95
N GLY A 158 -7.25 8.39 -5.83
CA GLY A 158 -8.06 8.58 -4.63
C GLY A 158 -7.21 8.46 -3.38
N PRO A 159 -7.46 9.27 -2.34
CA PRO A 159 -6.89 9.03 -1.01
C PRO A 159 -7.68 7.93 -0.32
N SER A 160 -7.02 7.21 0.58
CA SER A 160 -7.61 6.40 1.64
C SER A 160 -7.89 7.31 2.84
N SER A 161 -9.11 7.84 2.93
CA SER A 161 -9.55 8.62 4.08
C SER A 161 -10.79 7.98 4.70
N PRO A 162 -10.76 7.59 6.00
CA PRO A 162 -11.90 6.99 6.71
C PRO A 162 -13.17 7.84 6.72
N SER A 163 -13.09 9.10 6.28
CA SER A 163 -14.15 10.10 6.40
C SER A 163 -14.68 10.64 5.08
N MET A 164 -14.07 10.34 3.91
CA MET A 164 -14.51 10.96 2.65
C MET A 164 -14.42 10.09 1.39
N MET A 165 -13.41 9.22 1.26
CA MET A 165 -13.23 8.39 0.06
C MET A 165 -12.16 7.33 0.35
N GLU A 166 -12.33 6.14 -0.20
CA GLU A 166 -11.29 5.10 -0.24
C GLU A 166 -10.57 5.18 -1.59
N GLY A 167 -9.30 4.80 -1.62
CA GLY A 167 -8.53 4.73 -2.85
C GLY A 167 -9.17 3.75 -3.84
N PRO A 168 -8.86 3.84 -5.15
CA PRO A 168 -9.37 2.87 -6.12
C PRO A 168 -9.01 1.43 -5.75
N LEU A 169 -7.79 1.27 -5.24
CA LEU A 169 -7.24 0.04 -4.70
C LEU A 169 -6.43 0.40 -3.46
N GLU A 170 -6.65 -0.36 -2.39
CA GLU A 170 -5.86 -0.29 -1.16
C GLU A 170 -5.22 -1.64 -0.92
N CYS A 171 -3.99 -1.61 -0.42
CA CYS A 171 -3.27 -2.81 -0.05
C CYS A 171 -2.68 -2.63 1.33
N LEU A 172 -3.02 -3.55 2.22
CA LEU A 172 -2.43 -3.68 3.55
C LEU A 172 -1.64 -4.98 3.57
N ILE A 173 -0.39 -4.90 3.98
CA ILE A 173 0.45 -6.06 4.23
C ILE A 173 0.81 -6.06 5.70
N THR A 174 0.56 -7.16 6.38
CA THR A 174 0.94 -7.36 7.79
C THR A 174 1.88 -8.53 7.92
N GLN A 175 2.80 -8.44 8.88
CA GLN A 175 3.60 -9.57 9.31
C GLN A 175 3.24 -9.90 10.76
N ASP A 176 2.90 -11.16 11.01
CA ASP A 176 2.66 -11.68 12.35
C ASP A 176 3.09 -13.14 12.42
N SER A 177 3.79 -13.52 13.49
CA SER A 177 4.12 -14.92 13.81
C SER A 177 4.79 -15.70 12.66
N GLY A 178 5.61 -15.00 11.85
CA GLY A 178 6.30 -15.58 10.68
C GLY A 178 5.45 -15.68 9.41
N GLU A 179 4.19 -15.29 9.46
CA GLU A 179 3.28 -15.21 8.32
C GLU A 179 3.23 -13.79 7.75
N ILE A 180 3.03 -13.69 6.44
CA ILE A 180 2.79 -12.43 5.73
C ILE A 180 1.40 -12.51 5.15
N GLU A 181 0.55 -11.56 5.52
CA GLU A 181 -0.80 -11.42 4.98
C GLU A 181 -0.84 -10.19 4.07
N LEU A 182 -1.44 -10.33 2.89
CA LEU A 182 -1.73 -9.24 1.97
C LEU A 182 -3.25 -9.16 1.80
N THR A 183 -3.83 -8.08 2.31
CA THR A 183 -5.23 -7.70 2.09
C THR A 183 -5.31 -6.72 0.94
N VAL A 184 -6.21 -6.99 -0.01
CA VAL A 184 -6.46 -6.13 -1.17
C VAL A 184 -7.92 -5.70 -1.14
N SER A 185 -8.16 -4.39 -1.03
CA SER A 185 -9.50 -3.82 -1.03
C SER A 185 -9.71 -3.01 -2.30
N ALA A 186 -10.77 -3.32 -3.04
CA ALA A 186 -11.14 -2.62 -4.28
C ALA A 186 -12.49 -1.91 -4.08
N TYR A 187 -12.47 -0.58 -4.15
CA TYR A 187 -13.61 0.25 -3.80
C TYR A 187 -14.33 0.86 -4.99
N TRP A 188 -13.64 0.98 -6.12
CA TRP A 188 -14.18 1.64 -7.31
C TRP A 188 -14.68 0.62 -8.31
N THR A 189 -15.86 0.91 -8.88
CA THR A 189 -16.68 0.01 -9.70
C THR A 189 -15.93 -0.76 -10.78
N PRO A 190 -14.94 -0.20 -11.52
CA PRO A 190 -14.22 -0.97 -12.53
C PRO A 190 -13.51 -2.20 -11.95
N TRP A 191 -13.03 -2.13 -10.69
CA TRP A 191 -12.27 -3.18 -10.03
C TRP A 191 -13.07 -3.98 -8.99
N CYS A 192 -14.33 -3.63 -8.73
CA CYS A 192 -15.22 -4.41 -7.86
C CYS A 192 -15.84 -5.61 -8.62
N PRO A 193 -16.38 -6.64 -7.94
CA PRO A 193 -17.07 -7.75 -8.58
C PRO A 193 -18.12 -7.29 -9.60
N GLY A 194 -17.99 -7.76 -10.85
CA GLY A 194 -18.85 -7.37 -11.98
C GLY A 194 -18.36 -6.15 -12.78
N GLY A 195 -17.32 -5.46 -12.30
CA GLY A 195 -16.62 -4.41 -13.03
C GLY A 195 -15.76 -4.93 -14.18
N SER A 196 -15.44 -4.05 -15.13
CA SER A 196 -14.69 -4.40 -16.34
C SER A 196 -13.24 -4.84 -16.08
N GLU A 197 -12.62 -4.32 -15.03
CA GLU A 197 -11.23 -4.62 -14.63
C GLU A 197 -11.13 -5.67 -13.53
N TYR A 198 -12.24 -6.08 -12.93
CA TYR A 198 -12.25 -7.15 -11.95
C TYR A 198 -11.60 -8.44 -12.44
N PRO A 199 -11.78 -8.90 -13.71
CA PRO A 199 -11.06 -10.05 -14.22
C PRO A 199 -9.53 -9.87 -14.22
N ALA A 200 -9.02 -8.65 -14.43
CA ALA A 200 -7.58 -8.39 -14.37
C ALA A 200 -7.07 -8.48 -12.92
N LEU A 201 -7.78 -7.88 -11.97
CA LEU A 201 -7.47 -7.99 -10.55
C LEU A 201 -7.49 -9.46 -10.07
N ARG A 202 -8.49 -10.24 -10.47
CA ARG A 202 -8.58 -11.67 -10.15
C ARG A 202 -7.40 -12.48 -10.70
N ARG A 203 -6.95 -12.17 -11.93
CA ARG A 203 -5.74 -12.81 -12.50
C ARG A 203 -4.48 -12.42 -11.74
N ALA A 204 -4.37 -11.16 -11.30
CA ALA A 204 -3.25 -10.71 -10.48
C ALA A 204 -3.17 -11.48 -9.16
N VAL A 205 -4.31 -11.63 -8.47
CA VAL A 205 -4.38 -12.42 -7.23
C VAL A 205 -4.08 -13.90 -7.48
N ALA A 206 -4.59 -14.49 -8.56
CA ALA A 206 -4.26 -15.86 -8.92
C ALA A 206 -2.75 -16.06 -9.19
N ALA A 207 -2.10 -15.10 -9.83
CA ALA A 207 -0.66 -15.14 -10.05
C ALA A 207 0.14 -15.06 -8.74
N LEU A 208 -0.34 -14.33 -7.72
CA LEU A 208 0.27 -14.36 -6.38
C LEU A 208 0.20 -15.77 -5.79
N VAL A 209 -0.94 -16.45 -5.94
CA VAL A 209 -1.14 -17.81 -5.42
C VAL A 209 -0.21 -18.81 -6.11
N GLU A 210 -0.04 -18.69 -7.43
CA GLU A 210 0.94 -19.48 -8.19
C GLU A 210 2.38 -19.26 -7.72
N ASN A 211 2.67 -18.08 -7.14
CA ASN A 211 3.99 -17.71 -6.60
C ASN A 211 4.13 -18.01 -5.09
N GLY A 212 3.29 -18.89 -4.53
CA GLY A 212 3.42 -19.38 -3.16
C GLY A 212 2.61 -18.64 -2.11
N TRP A 213 1.78 -17.66 -2.51
CA TRP A 213 0.75 -17.13 -1.63
C TRP A 213 -0.41 -18.13 -1.53
N ALA A 214 -1.19 -18.04 -0.45
CA ALA A 214 -2.41 -18.82 -0.29
C ALA A 214 -3.61 -17.88 -0.15
N PHE A 215 -4.78 -18.31 -0.62
CA PHE A 215 -6.02 -17.60 -0.32
C PHE A 215 -6.32 -17.73 1.17
N GLY A 216 -6.47 -16.58 1.83
CA GLY A 216 -7.12 -16.49 3.14
C GLY A 216 -8.65 -16.49 2.98
N PHE A 217 -9.30 -15.56 3.67
CA PHE A 217 -10.75 -15.37 3.60
C PHE A 217 -11.13 -14.40 2.46
N GLU A 218 -12.06 -14.78 1.58
CA GLU A 218 -12.71 -13.84 0.64
C GLU A 218 -13.92 -13.19 1.34
N GLY A 219 -13.90 -11.86 1.45
CA GLY A 219 -15.01 -11.03 1.97
C GLY A 219 -15.80 -10.33 0.87
#